data_AF-A0AAV4QES7-F1
#
_entry.id   AF-A0AAV4QES7-F1
#
_cell.length_a   1.000
_cell.length_b   1.000
_cell.length_c   1.000
_cell.angle_alpha   90.00
_cell.angle_beta   90.00
_cell.angle_gamma   90.00
#
_symmetry.space_group_name_H-M   'P 1'
#
loop_
_entity.id
_entity.type
_entity.pdbx_description
1 polymer ?
#
loop_
_entity_poly.entity_id
_entity_poly.type
_entity_poly.pdbx_seq_one_letter_code
_entity_poly.pdbx_strand_id
1 'polypeptide(L)'
;MRKKRSFSTILTTVVGNLFKQPVNVTISTVSLRILYSFWWLFVTLMTLSYGAVFLSFLTVPLREKGVQTVMELCQAVKIGSYKALMPKGSSLLQFLIESEHVHLHELGESIKKNNWFYDTREK
;
A
#
# COMPACT_ATOMS: atom_id res chain seq x y z
N MET A 1 -50.10 -2.11 -29.08
CA MET A 1 -49.36 -0.83 -28.92
C MET A 1 -47.95 -1.10 -28.40
N ARG A 2 -46.92 -0.91 -29.24
CA ARG A 2 -45.52 -1.24 -28.93
C ARG A 2 -44.86 -0.04 -28.23
N LYS A 3 -44.86 -0.01 -26.90
CA LYS A 3 -44.22 1.06 -26.12
C LYS A 3 -42.72 1.01 -26.38
N LYS A 4 -42.17 1.97 -27.15
CA LYS A 4 -40.72 2.15 -27.32
C LYS A 4 -40.14 2.28 -25.91
N ARG A 5 -39.29 1.35 -25.48
CA ARG A 5 -38.57 1.48 -24.21
C ARG A 5 -37.80 2.78 -24.25
N SER A 6 -38.03 3.65 -23.28
CA SER A 6 -37.30 4.91 -23.16
C SER A 6 -35.81 4.59 -23.02
N PHE A 7 -34.96 5.25 -23.81
CA PHE A 7 -33.51 5.08 -23.78
C PHE A 7 -32.94 5.28 -22.37
N SER A 8 -33.52 6.24 -21.62
CA SER A 8 -33.19 6.49 -20.22
C SER A 8 -33.40 5.26 -19.34
N THR A 9 -34.47 4.48 -19.54
CA THR A 9 -34.72 3.25 -18.76
C THR A 9 -33.68 2.17 -19.04
N ILE A 10 -33.20 2.08 -20.28
CA ILE A 10 -32.13 1.15 -20.65
C ILE A 10 -30.82 1.60 -20.00
N LEU A 11 -30.51 2.89 -20.04
CA LEU A 11 -29.32 3.45 -19.39
C LEU A 11 -29.33 3.19 -17.87
N THR A 12 -30.44 3.48 -17.18
CA THR A 12 -30.58 3.21 -15.74
C THR A 12 -30.44 1.72 -15.43
N THR A 13 -30.89 0.84 -16.32
CA THR A 13 -30.73 -0.61 -16.16
C THR A 13 -29.27 -1.05 -16.29
N VAL A 14 -28.55 -0.47 -17.26
CA VAL A 14 -27.12 -0.75 -17.49
C VAL A 14 -26.29 -0.24 -16.32
N VAL A 15 -26.57 0.97 -15.85
CA VAL A 15 -25.92 1.57 -14.68
C VAL A 15 -26.27 0.80 -13.40
N GLY A 16 -27.53 0.40 -13.20
CA GLY A 16 -27.94 -0.44 -12.07
C GLY A 16 -27.22 -1.79 -12.06
N ASN A 17 -27.07 -2.42 -13.23
CA ASN A 17 -26.27 -3.66 -13.35
C ASN A 17 -24.80 -3.45 -13.00
N LEU A 18 -24.20 -2.32 -13.37
CA LEU A 18 -22.82 -1.98 -13.01
C LEU A 18 -22.65 -1.92 -11.48
N PHE A 19 -23.65 -1.38 -10.77
CA PHE A 19 -23.68 -1.35 -9.31
C PHE A 19 -24.20 -2.65 -8.66
N LYS A 20 -24.34 -3.74 -9.44
CA LYS A 20 -24.89 -5.04 -8.99
C LYS A 20 -26.30 -4.95 -8.41
N GLN A 21 -27.08 -3.92 -8.76
CA GLN A 21 -28.46 -3.79 -8.31
C GLN A 21 -29.38 -4.70 -9.13
N PRO A 22 -30.30 -5.43 -8.48
CA PRO A 22 -31.27 -6.27 -9.19
C PRO A 22 -32.30 -5.37 -9.88
N VAL A 23 -32.17 -5.22 -11.20
CA VAL A 23 -33.16 -4.51 -12.03
C VAL A 23 -34.06 -5.52 -12.73
N ASN A 24 -35.37 -5.31 -12.62
CA ASN A 24 -36.36 -6.23 -13.18
C ASN A 24 -36.50 -6.00 -14.70
N VAL A 25 -35.76 -6.75 -15.49
CA VAL A 25 -35.72 -6.62 -16.95
C VAL A 25 -36.43 -7.80 -17.60
N THR A 26 -37.55 -7.52 -18.28
CA THR A 26 -38.17 -8.50 -19.18
C THR A 26 -37.41 -8.54 -20.51
N ILE A 27 -36.69 -9.62 -20.77
CA ILE A 27 -35.93 -9.81 -22.03
C ILE A 27 -36.79 -10.65 -22.98
N SER A 28 -37.27 -10.03 -24.07
CA SER A 28 -38.19 -10.68 -25.02
C SER A 28 -37.50 -11.41 -26.17
N THR A 29 -36.19 -11.20 -26.38
CA THR A 29 -35.48 -11.64 -27.60
C THR A 29 -34.17 -12.33 -27.24
N VAL A 30 -33.86 -13.45 -27.91
CA VAL A 30 -32.67 -14.27 -27.66
C VAL A 30 -31.36 -13.48 -27.84
N SER A 31 -31.27 -12.63 -28.87
CA SER A 31 -30.08 -11.78 -29.10
C SER A 31 -29.82 -10.81 -27.94
N LEU A 32 -30.87 -10.27 -27.32
CA LEU A 32 -30.75 -9.40 -26.14
C LEU A 32 -30.32 -10.18 -24.90
N ARG A 33 -30.70 -11.45 -24.79
CA ARG A 33 -30.28 -12.33 -23.69
C ARG A 33 -28.77 -12.59 -23.74
N ILE A 34 -28.24 -12.88 -24.93
CA ILE A 34 -26.80 -13.11 -25.13
C ILE A 34 -26.01 -11.83 -24.83
N LEU A 35 -26.47 -10.69 -25.34
CA LEU A 35 -25.83 -9.39 -25.06
C LEU A 35 -25.83 -9.07 -23.57
N TYR A 36 -26.94 -9.32 -22.87
CA TYR A 36 -27.04 -9.10 -21.42
C TYR A 36 -26.14 -10.05 -20.62
N SER A 37 -26.03 -11.32 -21.02
CA SER A 37 -25.11 -12.28 -20.40
C SER A 37 -23.65 -11.85 -20.56
N PHE A 38 -23.26 -11.41 -21.75
CA PHE A 38 -21.91 -10.90 -21.99
C PHE A 38 -21.63 -9.62 -21.19
N TRP A 39 -22.61 -8.71 -21.13
CA TRP A 39 -22.54 -7.52 -20.29
C TRP A 39 -22.35 -7.86 -18.81
N TRP A 40 -23.08 -8.85 -18.31
CA TRP A 40 -23.00 -9.29 -16.92
C TRP A 40 -21.62 -9.91 -16.59
N LEU A 41 -21.07 -10.71 -17.50
CA LEU A 41 -19.71 -11.25 -17.37
C LEU A 41 -18.66 -10.13 -17.36
N PHE A 42 -18.79 -9.15 -18.25
CA PHE A 42 -17.90 -8.00 -18.32
C PHE A 42 -17.91 -7.18 -17.02
N VAL A 43 -19.10 -6.84 -16.50
CA VAL A 43 -19.25 -6.12 -15.22
C VAL A 43 -18.64 -6.90 -14.06
N THR A 44 -18.84 -8.23 -14.04
CA THR A 44 -18.28 -9.10 -13.00
C THR A 44 -16.75 -9.10 -13.05
N LEU A 45 -16.17 -9.28 -14.24
CA LEU A 45 -14.73 -9.26 -14.44
C LEU A 45 -14.12 -7.90 -14.03
N MET A 46 -14.73 -6.79 -14.46
CA MET A 46 -14.29 -5.45 -14.07
C MET A 46 -14.33 -5.22 -12.56
N THR A 47 -15.42 -5.64 -11.90
CA THR A 47 -15.55 -5.46 -10.45
C THR A 47 -14.52 -6.31 -9.68
N LEU A 48 -14.25 -7.53 -10.15
CA LEU A 48 -13.24 -8.40 -9.54
C LEU A 48 -11.83 -7.86 -9.75
N SER A 49 -11.49 -7.37 -10.94
CA SER A 49 -10.19 -6.76 -11.22
C SER A 49 -9.95 -5.52 -10.37
N TYR A 50 -10.94 -4.62 -10.28
CA TYR A 50 -10.85 -3.45 -9.41
C TYR A 50 -10.72 -3.85 -7.95
N GLY A 51 -11.53 -4.81 -7.49
CA GLY A 51 -11.47 -5.35 -6.13
C GLY A 51 -10.12 -5.97 -5.80
N ALA A 52 -9.52 -6.71 -6.74
CA ALA A 52 -8.21 -7.34 -6.55
C ALA A 52 -7.08 -6.32 -6.43
N VAL A 53 -7.07 -5.29 -7.30
CA VAL A 53 -6.07 -4.22 -7.23
C VAL A 53 -6.23 -3.41 -5.95
N PHE A 54 -7.47 -3.06 -5.59
CA PHE A 54 -7.77 -2.37 -4.34
C PHE A 54 -7.36 -3.18 -3.12
N LEU A 55 -7.66 -4.48 -3.11
CA LEU A 55 -7.25 -5.38 -2.04
C LEU A 55 -5.73 -5.50 -1.97
N SER A 56 -5.03 -5.55 -3.12
CA SER A 56 -3.58 -5.56 -3.17
C SER A 56 -2.98 -4.35 -2.46
N PHE A 57 -3.52 -3.15 -2.72
CA PHE A 57 -3.11 -1.93 -2.01
C PHE A 57 -3.41 -1.98 -0.50
N LEU A 58 -4.51 -2.60 -0.09
CA LEU A 58 -4.85 -2.78 1.34
C LEU A 58 -3.97 -3.81 2.04
N THR A 59 -3.55 -4.86 1.32
CA THR A 59 -2.69 -5.92 1.87
C THR A 59 -1.24 -5.51 1.97
N VAL A 60 -0.79 -4.53 1.17
CA VAL A 60 0.55 -3.97 1.32
C VAL A 60 0.56 -3.12 2.59
N PRO A 61 1.42 -3.45 3.58
CA PRO A 61 1.52 -2.64 4.78
C PRO A 61 2.01 -1.23 4.39
N LEU A 62 1.25 -0.20 4.77
CA LEU A 62 1.58 1.21 4.51
C LEU A 62 2.91 1.66 5.13
N ARG A 63 3.49 0.86 6.02
CA ARG A 63 4.83 1.02 6.55
C ARG A 63 5.58 -0.27 6.31
N GLU A 64 6.72 -0.17 5.62
CA GLU A 64 7.76 -1.18 5.74
C GLU A 64 8.04 -1.40 7.23
N LYS A 65 8.32 -2.65 7.64
CA LYS A 65 8.84 -2.91 8.99
C LYS A 65 10.06 -2.01 9.16
N GLY A 66 9.90 -0.92 9.92
CA GLY A 66 11.02 -0.08 10.30
C GLY A 66 12.04 -0.94 11.02
N VAL A 67 13.29 -0.49 11.08
CA VAL A 67 14.36 -1.19 11.78
C VAL A 67 13.90 -1.59 13.20
N GLN A 68 13.58 -2.87 13.41
CA GLN A 68 13.05 -3.37 14.68
C GLN A 68 14.19 -3.86 15.59
N THR A 69 15.31 -4.26 14.97
CA THR A 69 16.46 -4.82 15.68
C THR A 69 17.71 -3.97 15.47
N VAL A 70 18.57 -3.91 16.49
CA VAL A 70 19.85 -3.20 16.42
C VAL A 70 20.73 -3.72 15.27
N MET A 71 20.65 -5.01 14.94
CA MET A 71 21.34 -5.60 13.79
C MET A 71 20.84 -5.05 12.44
N GLU A 72 19.52 -4.90 12.29
CA GLU A 72 18.93 -4.28 11.10
C GLU A 72 19.35 -2.80 11.00
N LEU A 73 19.55 -2.11 12.13
CA LEU A 73 20.04 -0.74 12.16
C LEU A 73 21.48 -0.65 11.65
N CYS A 74 22.36 -1.52 12.15
CA CYS A 74 23.75 -1.60 11.72
C CYS A 74 23.84 -1.87 10.21
N GLN A 75 23.03 -2.80 9.70
CA GLN A 75 23.00 -3.13 8.29
C GLN A 75 22.42 -1.98 7.43
N ALA A 76 21.34 -1.35 7.88
CA ALA A 76 20.74 -0.19 7.21
C ALA A 76 21.68 1.03 7.17
N VAL A 77 22.45 1.25 8.23
CA VAL A 77 23.49 2.29 8.29
C VAL A 77 24.66 1.96 7.36
N LYS A 78 25.07 0.69 7.28
CA LYS A 78 26.14 0.23 6.37
C LYS A 78 25.75 0.37 4.89
N ILE A 79 24.48 0.13 4.57
CA ILE A 79 23.91 0.30 3.23
C ILE A 79 23.73 1.80 2.89
N GLY A 80 23.72 2.68 3.89
CA GLY A 80 23.58 4.14 3.73
C GLY A 80 22.14 4.62 3.56
N SER A 81 21.15 3.75 3.78
CA SER A 81 19.72 4.10 3.66
C SER A 81 19.18 4.83 4.89
N TYR A 82 19.83 4.67 6.05
CA TYR A 82 19.39 5.28 7.31
C TYR A 82 20.56 5.96 8.05
N LYS A 83 20.28 7.10 8.69
CA LYS A 83 21.21 7.80 9.59
C LYS A 83 20.87 7.47 11.03
N ALA A 84 21.85 7.01 11.81
CA ALA A 84 21.71 6.83 13.24
C ALA A 84 22.13 8.12 13.96
N LEU A 85 21.16 8.88 14.46
CA LEU A 85 21.40 10.14 15.17
C LEU A 85 21.52 9.89 16.67
N MET A 86 22.56 10.44 17.30
CA MET A 86 22.76 10.36 18.75
C MET A 86 22.82 11.75 19.40
N PRO A 87 22.35 11.88 20.66
CA PRO A 87 22.45 13.15 21.37
C PRO A 87 23.92 13.50 21.67
N LYS A 88 24.31 14.75 21.42
CA LYS A 88 25.65 15.27 21.75
C LYS A 88 25.92 15.12 23.25
N GLY A 89 27.07 14.54 23.60
CA GLY A 89 27.51 14.34 24.99
C GLY A 89 27.03 13.05 25.66
N SER A 90 26.43 12.12 24.91
CA SER A 90 26.00 10.82 25.45
C SER A 90 27.16 9.85 25.65
N SER A 91 27.19 9.15 26.80
CA SER A 91 28.10 8.04 27.08
C SER A 91 27.83 6.80 26.23
N LEU A 92 26.68 6.75 25.53
CA LEU A 92 26.35 5.65 24.63
C LEU A 92 27.37 5.52 23.48
N LEU A 93 27.94 6.61 22.99
CA LEU A 93 28.95 6.54 21.92
C LEU A 93 30.19 5.78 22.38
N GLN A 94 30.65 6.03 23.61
CA GLN A 94 31.79 5.31 24.18
C GLN A 94 31.46 3.84 24.39
N PHE A 95 30.25 3.53 24.89
CA PHE A 95 29.78 2.15 25.02
C PHE A 95 29.71 1.40 23.68
N LEU A 96 29.29 2.06 22.60
CA LEU A 96 29.24 1.47 21.25
C LEU A 96 30.62 1.16 20.69
N ILE A 97 31.61 2.03 20.95
CA ILE A 97 32.99 1.84 20.51
C ILE A 97 33.71 0.80 21.37
N GLU A 98 33.45 0.76 22.68
CA GLU A 98 34.06 -0.19 23.62
C GLU A 98 33.41 -1.59 23.55
N SER A 99 32.26 -1.71 22.90
CA SER A 99 31.52 -2.97 22.80
C SER A 99 32.28 -4.01 21.96
N GLU A 100 32.40 -5.24 22.49
CA GLU A 100 33.02 -6.41 21.83
C GLU A 100 32.27 -6.84 20.55
N HIS A 101 30.99 -6.48 20.41
CA HIS A 101 30.21 -6.77 19.22
C HIS A 101 30.61 -5.88 18.03
N VAL A 102 31.19 -6.50 17.00
CA VAL A 102 31.65 -5.87 15.74
C VAL A 102 30.61 -4.94 15.11
N HIS A 103 29.33 -5.33 15.10
CA HIS A 103 28.26 -4.52 14.50
C HIS A 103 28.00 -3.20 15.26
N LEU A 104 28.13 -3.22 16.59
CA LEU A 104 27.97 -2.04 17.44
C LEU A 104 29.19 -1.11 17.34
N HIS A 105 30.39 -1.70 17.26
CA HIS A 105 31.63 -0.98 17.03
C HIS A 105 31.64 -0.26 15.67
N GLU A 106 31.29 -0.97 14.58
CA GLU A 106 31.17 -0.37 13.24
C GLU A 106 30.12 0.75 13.21
N LEU A 107 29.02 0.60 13.95
CA LEU A 107 27.98 1.63 14.07
C LEU A 107 28.51 2.86 14.81
N GLY A 108 29.21 2.68 15.94
CA GLY A 108 29.82 3.76 16.71
C GLY A 108 30.86 4.53 15.91
N GLU A 109 31.74 3.83 15.19
CA GLU A 109 32.72 4.43 14.28
C GLU A 109 32.06 5.19 13.13
N SER A 110 30.99 4.64 12.54
CA SER A 110 30.23 5.31 11.47
C SER A 110 29.56 6.60 11.95
N ILE A 111 28.99 6.60 13.17
CA ILE A 111 28.37 7.78 13.79
C ILE A 111 29.43 8.86 14.07
N LYS A 112 30.59 8.46 14.62
CA LYS A 112 31.72 9.36 14.92
C LYS A 112 32.30 9.98 13.65
N LYS A 113 32.55 9.16 12.61
CA LYS A 113 33.11 9.59 11.33
C LYS A 113 32.18 10.57 10.61
N ASN A 114 30.87 10.32 10.64
CA ASN A 114 29.88 11.13 9.91
C ASN A 114 29.29 12.30 10.73
N ASN A 115 29.74 12.51 11.97
CA ASN A 115 29.23 13.55 12.89
C ASN A 115 27.71 13.55 13.04
N TRP A 116 27.09 12.37 13.17
CA TRP A 116 25.64 12.23 13.32
C TRP A 116 25.16 12.52 14.75
N PHE A 117 25.39 13.75 15.19
CA PHE A 117 25.00 14.20 16.50
C PHE A 117 23.95 15.32 16.43
N TYR A 118 22.90 15.22 17.23
CA TYR A 118 21.92 16.28 17.41
C TYR A 118 22.02 16.89 18.81
N ASP A 119 21.75 18.19 18.93
CA ASP A 119 21.67 18.85 20.23
C ASP A 119 20.28 18.60 20.83
N THR A 120 20.25 18.20 22.10
CA THR A 120 19.00 17.99 22.85
C THR A 120 18.53 19.26 23.55
N ARG A 121 19.36 20.32 23.56
CA ARG A 121 19.09 21.60 24.23
C ARG A 121 18.49 22.67 23.32
N GLU A 122 18.35 22.42 22.02
CA GLU A 122 17.68 23.30 21.06
C GLU A 122 16.18 22.94 20.94
N LYS A 123 15.41 23.23 21.99
CA LYS A 123 13.95 23.34 21.92
C LYS A 123 13.53 24.75 22.32
#